data_AF-A0A2D9DU46-F1
#
_entry.id   AF-A0A2D9DU46-F1
#
_cell.length_a   1.000
_cell.length_b   1.000
_cell.length_c   1.000
_cell.angle_alpha   90.00
_cell.angle_beta   90.00
_cell.angle_gamma   90.00
#
_symmetry.space_group_name_H-M   'P 1'
#
loop_
_entity.id
_entity.type
_entity.pdbx_description
1 polymer ?
#
loop_
_entity_poly.entity_id
_entity_poly.type
_entity_poly.pdbx_seq_one_letter_code
_entity_poly.pdbx_strand_id
1 'polypeptide(L)'
;MRSAYPGLTLMLAFGLVACSEPSETMPAVSEEATASAVDALQEATQEAASTPQMAAQEALNAEISLGSAVKRLCSSVLVGGRTIEHVMAQELSNASAAGVDFTFSIDGNLVTGAGAGQTIQALYREHLGCTLVKNTSVEVLQAQFDPALYPEKPADSDAEWPLGDSVVLPTALPGVDLDAINAAVDQAFEDIEPNQNINTRAVLVIHEGKIIAEQYAEPFNAQMPQLGWSMTKTVTAALTGMLVEEGIFDVDAPPGIPEWQSADDPRRQITLENLLQMSSGLEYSEVYTAGSMSDVILMLYTTGDTAAYAIDQPLAQEPGSTFYYSSGTTNIIARTHRQAFDSFQEYFNFPQERLFSKLGMRSAVIEPDASGTFVGSSYMYATPRDWAKIGLLYLQDGQWNGEQILPEGWVDYSVTPASSADQGQYGIQLWLNAGAPDDPADRPLPNLPANTYYLSGFEGQNVVVVPDHDLIVVRMGVTTSGPRPIWQLTESVLEAVSQGAQ
;
A
#
# COMPACT_ATOMS: atom_id res chain seq x y z
N MET A 1 11.55 -41.11 10.73
CA MET A 1 11.77 -42.07 9.61
C MET A 1 10.87 -41.65 8.46
N ARG A 2 11.48 -41.42 7.29
CA ARG A 2 10.93 -41.06 5.96
C ARG A 2 10.29 -39.66 5.83
N SER A 3 10.58 -38.85 4.81
CA SER A 3 11.64 -38.87 3.78
C SER A 3 11.79 -37.46 3.18
N ALA A 4 13.03 -37.07 2.91
CA ALA A 4 13.43 -35.81 2.28
C ALA A 4 13.28 -35.84 0.75
N TYR A 5 12.99 -34.69 0.15
CA TYR A 5 13.13 -34.40 -1.29
C TYR A 5 14.34 -33.47 -1.48
N PRO A 6 15.31 -33.77 -2.37
CA PRO A 6 16.36 -32.81 -2.73
C PRO A 6 16.00 -32.05 -4.01
N GLY A 7 16.30 -30.75 -4.00
CA GLY A 7 16.18 -29.84 -5.14
C GLY A 7 17.21 -30.09 -6.24
N LEU A 8 16.90 -29.57 -7.43
CA LEU A 8 17.78 -29.57 -8.59
C LEU A 8 18.13 -28.12 -8.96
N THR A 9 19.34 -27.72 -8.62
CA THR A 9 20.04 -26.53 -9.11
C THR A 9 20.62 -26.86 -10.50
N LEU A 10 20.38 -26.03 -11.52
CA LEU A 10 21.11 -26.12 -12.78
C LEU A 10 21.81 -24.79 -13.09
N MET A 11 23.13 -24.81 -12.99
CA MET A 11 24.05 -23.76 -13.43
C MET A 11 24.03 -23.64 -14.96
N LEU A 12 24.00 -22.41 -15.45
CA LEU A 12 24.37 -22.02 -16.81
C LEU A 12 25.88 -21.78 -16.89
N ALA A 13 26.57 -22.53 -17.73
CA ALA A 13 27.93 -22.22 -18.17
C ALA A 13 28.20 -22.81 -19.56
N PHE A 14 29.14 -22.17 -20.26
CA PHE A 14 29.66 -22.40 -21.62
C PHE A 14 28.86 -21.75 -22.75
N GLY A 15 29.45 -20.95 -23.64
CA GLY A 15 30.86 -20.75 -23.98
C GLY A 15 30.97 -20.76 -25.52
N LEU A 16 31.45 -19.67 -26.10
CA LEU A 16 31.77 -19.58 -27.53
C LEU A 16 32.78 -20.67 -27.93
N VAL A 17 32.67 -21.22 -29.16
CA VAL A 17 33.73 -21.26 -30.20
C VAL A 17 33.25 -21.96 -31.49
N ALA A 18 33.47 -21.22 -32.58
CA ALA A 18 33.68 -21.50 -34.01
C ALA A 18 33.56 -22.91 -34.66
N CYS A 19 32.99 -22.84 -35.87
CA CYS A 19 33.10 -23.64 -37.11
C CYS A 19 34.18 -24.73 -37.26
N SER A 20 33.78 -25.93 -37.70
CA SER A 20 34.16 -26.54 -39.00
C SER A 20 33.54 -27.95 -39.20
N GLU A 21 33.32 -28.30 -40.46
CA GLU A 21 32.58 -29.41 -41.10
C GLU A 21 33.14 -30.87 -40.95
N PRO A 22 32.44 -31.92 -41.48
CA PRO A 22 32.25 -33.23 -40.81
C PRO A 22 32.98 -34.42 -41.46
N SER A 23 32.95 -35.59 -40.80
CA SER A 23 33.03 -36.87 -41.52
C SER A 23 32.36 -38.04 -40.77
N GLU A 24 31.66 -38.85 -41.56
CA GLU A 24 31.24 -40.24 -41.36
C GLU A 24 29.82 -40.52 -40.84
N THR A 25 29.10 -41.21 -41.72
CA THR A 25 27.69 -41.62 -41.76
C THR A 25 27.39 -42.79 -40.82
N MET A 26 26.30 -42.67 -40.05
CA MET A 26 25.65 -43.76 -39.31
C MET A 26 24.34 -44.19 -40.02
N PRO A 27 23.90 -45.46 -39.87
CA PRO A 27 22.87 -46.05 -40.72
C PRO A 27 21.47 -45.53 -40.42
N ALA A 28 20.65 -45.44 -41.47
CA ALA A 28 19.26 -44.99 -41.43
C ALA A 28 18.40 -45.90 -40.52
N VAL A 29 17.88 -45.31 -39.45
CA VAL A 29 16.74 -45.84 -38.69
C VAL A 29 15.47 -45.33 -39.37
N SER A 30 14.53 -46.23 -39.68
CA SER A 30 13.30 -45.96 -40.42
C SER A 30 12.46 -44.82 -39.79
N GLU A 31 12.16 -43.80 -40.58
CA GLU A 31 11.36 -42.61 -40.21
C GLU A 31 9.94 -42.94 -39.71
N GLU A 32 9.38 -44.11 -40.02
CA GLU A 32 8.03 -44.49 -39.58
C GLU A 32 7.93 -44.81 -38.08
N ALA A 33 9.02 -45.27 -37.44
CA ALA A 33 8.99 -45.60 -36.01
C ALA A 33 9.17 -44.36 -35.11
N THR A 34 9.76 -43.28 -35.64
CA THR A 34 9.92 -42.01 -34.93
C THR A 34 8.71 -41.11 -35.10
N ALA A 35 8.04 -41.11 -36.25
CA ALA A 35 6.81 -40.34 -36.47
C ALA A 35 5.67 -40.77 -35.52
N SER A 36 5.46 -42.08 -35.34
CA SER A 36 4.42 -42.60 -34.42
C SER A 36 4.70 -42.29 -32.94
N ALA A 37 5.96 -42.20 -32.53
CA ALA A 37 6.33 -41.87 -31.15
C ALA A 37 6.26 -40.35 -30.89
N VAL A 38 6.57 -39.53 -31.91
CA VAL A 38 6.44 -38.07 -31.86
C VAL A 38 4.97 -37.65 -31.91
N ASP A 39 4.15 -38.31 -32.72
CA ASP A 39 2.69 -38.09 -32.74
C ASP A 39 2.04 -38.53 -31.43
N ALA A 40 2.45 -39.65 -30.82
CA ALA A 40 1.94 -40.07 -29.51
C ALA A 40 2.43 -39.16 -28.35
N LEU A 41 3.63 -38.59 -28.46
CA LEU A 41 4.11 -37.56 -27.53
C LEU A 41 3.40 -36.22 -27.76
N GLN A 42 3.07 -35.87 -29.00
CA GLN A 42 2.31 -34.67 -29.36
C GLN A 42 0.84 -34.79 -28.94
N GLU A 43 0.21 -35.93 -29.15
CA GLU A 43 -1.13 -36.26 -28.65
C GLU A 43 -1.14 -36.35 -27.12
N ALA A 44 -0.11 -36.89 -26.46
CA ALA A 44 -0.01 -36.85 -24.99
C ALA A 44 0.23 -35.43 -24.44
N THR A 45 0.88 -34.54 -25.20
CA THR A 45 0.99 -33.11 -24.87
C THR A 45 -0.26 -32.29 -25.26
N GLN A 46 -1.08 -32.78 -26.21
CA GLN A 46 -2.36 -32.17 -26.58
C GLN A 46 -3.53 -32.68 -25.73
N GLU A 47 -3.50 -33.90 -25.20
CA GLU A 47 -4.40 -34.38 -24.15
C GLU A 47 -4.08 -33.77 -22.78
N ALA A 48 -2.91 -33.16 -22.62
CA ALA A 48 -2.62 -32.26 -21.50
C ALA A 48 -3.27 -30.86 -21.65
N ALA A 49 -3.99 -30.59 -22.76
CA ALA A 49 -4.73 -29.35 -22.95
C ALA A 49 -6.06 -29.37 -22.16
N SER A 50 -6.13 -28.47 -21.17
CA SER A 50 -7.25 -28.17 -20.26
C SER A 50 -7.50 -29.16 -19.11
N THR A 51 -6.54 -29.26 -18.19
CA THR A 51 -6.84 -29.82 -16.86
C THR A 51 -7.79 -28.88 -16.09
N PRO A 52 -8.70 -29.40 -15.25
CA PRO A 52 -9.56 -28.58 -14.39
C PRO A 52 -8.79 -27.59 -13.50
N GLN A 53 -7.56 -27.93 -13.14
CA GLN A 53 -6.68 -27.09 -12.33
C GLN A 53 -6.17 -25.86 -13.09
N MET A 54 -5.81 -26.00 -14.38
CA MET A 54 -5.43 -24.86 -15.22
C MET A 54 -6.62 -23.92 -15.43
N ALA A 55 -7.80 -24.46 -15.71
CA ALA A 55 -9.01 -23.64 -15.87
C ALA A 55 -9.38 -22.87 -14.59
N ALA A 56 -9.21 -23.50 -13.42
CA ALA A 56 -9.42 -22.85 -12.13
C ALA A 56 -8.40 -21.70 -11.90
N GLN A 57 -7.13 -21.92 -12.27
CA GLN A 57 -6.09 -20.89 -12.15
C GLN A 57 -6.34 -19.71 -13.11
N GLU A 58 -6.75 -19.99 -14.34
CA GLU A 58 -7.12 -18.95 -15.31
C GLU A 58 -8.33 -18.13 -14.84
N ALA A 59 -9.34 -18.78 -14.27
CA ALA A 59 -10.49 -18.10 -13.68
C ALA A 59 -10.06 -17.22 -12.49
N LEU A 60 -9.20 -17.72 -11.60
CA LEU A 60 -8.68 -16.93 -10.48
C LEU A 60 -7.86 -15.71 -10.96
N ASN A 61 -7.01 -15.89 -11.97
CA ASN A 61 -6.26 -14.79 -12.57
C ASN A 61 -7.19 -13.72 -13.16
N ALA A 62 -8.22 -14.15 -13.89
CA ALA A 62 -9.22 -13.25 -14.45
C ALA A 62 -9.98 -12.49 -13.36
N GLU A 63 -10.32 -13.15 -12.25
CA GLU A 63 -11.00 -12.55 -11.11
C GLU A 63 -10.16 -11.45 -10.46
N ILE A 64 -8.87 -11.75 -10.21
CA ILE A 64 -7.92 -10.80 -9.63
C ILE A 64 -7.74 -9.59 -10.55
N SER A 65 -7.47 -9.83 -11.83
CA SER A 65 -7.23 -8.76 -12.81
C SER A 65 -8.46 -7.86 -12.97
N LEU A 66 -9.65 -8.46 -13.14
CA LEU A 66 -10.89 -7.71 -13.27
C LEU A 66 -11.27 -6.98 -11.97
N GLY A 67 -11.09 -7.63 -10.82
CA GLY A 67 -11.38 -7.04 -9.50
C GLY A 67 -10.48 -5.85 -9.20
N SER A 68 -9.18 -5.98 -9.46
CA SER A 68 -8.21 -4.89 -9.35
C SER A 68 -8.56 -3.74 -10.30
N ALA A 69 -8.89 -4.02 -11.55
CA ALA A 69 -9.27 -2.99 -12.52
C ALA A 69 -10.56 -2.25 -12.12
N VAL A 70 -11.62 -2.98 -11.73
CA VAL A 70 -12.88 -2.39 -11.26
C VAL A 70 -12.67 -1.54 -10.01
N LYS A 71 -11.90 -2.05 -9.03
CA LYS A 71 -11.55 -1.32 -7.80
C LYS A 71 -10.81 -0.02 -8.12
N ARG A 72 -9.75 -0.10 -8.92
CA ARG A 72 -8.93 1.06 -9.33
C ARG A 72 -9.77 2.06 -10.10
N LEU A 73 -10.58 1.63 -11.06
CA LEU A 73 -11.45 2.52 -11.85
C LEU A 73 -12.44 3.26 -10.95
N CYS A 74 -13.13 2.55 -10.07
CA CYS A 74 -14.10 3.16 -9.15
C CYS A 74 -13.47 4.25 -8.29
N SER A 75 -12.43 3.92 -7.52
CA SER A 75 -11.83 4.89 -6.61
C SER A 75 -11.18 6.04 -7.35
N SER A 76 -10.51 5.76 -8.47
CA SER A 76 -9.81 6.78 -9.25
C SER A 76 -10.73 7.84 -9.84
N VAL A 77 -11.93 7.44 -10.25
CA VAL A 77 -12.93 8.32 -10.87
C VAL A 77 -13.80 8.96 -9.80
N LEU A 78 -14.39 8.17 -8.90
CA LEU A 78 -15.43 8.62 -7.97
C LEU A 78 -14.86 9.20 -6.67
N VAL A 79 -13.65 8.80 -6.25
CA VAL A 79 -12.94 9.42 -5.12
C VAL A 79 -11.91 10.42 -5.63
N GLY A 80 -11.08 10.02 -6.61
CA GLY A 80 -9.97 10.82 -7.12
C GLY A 80 -10.36 11.91 -8.13
N GLY A 81 -11.60 11.91 -8.65
CA GLY A 81 -12.09 12.92 -9.59
C GLY A 81 -11.46 12.86 -10.99
N ARG A 82 -10.79 11.75 -11.36
CA ARG A 82 -10.18 11.59 -12.69
C ARG A 82 -11.22 11.18 -13.73
N THR A 83 -10.94 11.47 -15.00
CA THR A 83 -11.78 10.98 -16.10
C THR A 83 -11.57 9.47 -16.32
N ILE A 84 -12.60 8.78 -16.79
CA ILE A 84 -12.50 7.36 -17.17
C ILE A 84 -11.40 7.17 -18.21
N GLU A 85 -11.34 8.03 -19.23
CA GLU A 85 -10.33 7.97 -20.30
C GLU A 85 -8.91 8.03 -19.73
N HIS A 86 -8.65 8.95 -18.80
CA HIS A 86 -7.35 9.08 -18.17
C HIS A 86 -6.96 7.81 -17.39
N VAL A 87 -7.87 7.27 -16.57
CA VAL A 87 -7.61 6.05 -15.79
C VAL A 87 -7.37 4.85 -16.71
N MET A 88 -8.18 4.71 -17.75
CA MET A 88 -8.03 3.65 -18.75
C MET A 88 -6.70 3.75 -19.50
N ALA A 89 -6.24 4.96 -19.85
CA ALA A 89 -4.98 5.14 -20.57
C ALA A 89 -3.74 4.93 -19.67
N GLN A 90 -3.78 5.39 -18.43
CA GLN A 90 -2.59 5.48 -17.57
C GLN A 90 -2.42 4.31 -16.61
N GLU A 91 -3.51 3.63 -16.23
CA GLU A 91 -3.46 2.58 -15.19
C GLU A 91 -4.03 1.25 -15.67
N LEU A 92 -4.99 1.28 -16.59
CA LEU A 92 -5.68 0.09 -17.08
C LEU A 92 -5.43 -0.16 -18.58
N SER A 93 -4.43 0.50 -19.18
CA SER A 93 -4.10 0.31 -20.60
C SER A 93 -3.58 -1.08 -20.90
N ASN A 94 -3.03 -1.74 -19.87
CA ASN A 94 -2.67 -3.15 -19.85
C ASN A 94 -3.76 -4.03 -19.20
N ALA A 95 -5.00 -3.59 -19.05
CA ALA A 95 -6.09 -4.46 -18.59
C ALA A 95 -6.43 -5.59 -19.60
N SER A 96 -5.68 -5.70 -20.70
CA SER A 96 -5.53 -6.89 -21.52
C SER A 96 -4.49 -7.90 -20.99
N ALA A 97 -3.93 -7.68 -19.80
CA ALA A 97 -2.98 -8.59 -19.17
C ALA A 97 -3.63 -9.98 -19.00
N ALA A 98 -3.04 -10.97 -19.67
CA ALA A 98 -3.53 -12.34 -19.90
C ALA A 98 -4.45 -12.57 -21.12
N GLY A 99 -4.55 -11.63 -22.07
CA GLY A 99 -5.25 -11.84 -23.35
C GLY A 99 -6.77 -11.84 -23.25
N VAL A 100 -7.33 -11.21 -22.21
CA VAL A 100 -8.77 -11.08 -21.99
C VAL A 100 -9.17 -9.63 -22.15
N ASP A 101 -10.14 -9.37 -23.03
CA ASP A 101 -10.75 -8.05 -23.15
C ASP A 101 -11.78 -7.85 -22.05
N PHE A 102 -11.55 -6.86 -21.18
CA PHE A 102 -12.53 -6.40 -20.20
C PHE A 102 -13.29 -5.17 -20.71
N THR A 103 -14.57 -5.13 -20.39
CA THR A 103 -15.45 -3.98 -20.62
C THR A 103 -15.86 -3.37 -19.29
N PHE A 104 -16.01 -2.05 -19.24
CA PHE A 104 -16.35 -1.32 -18.02
C PHE A 104 -17.53 -0.38 -18.27
N SER A 105 -18.41 -0.26 -17.28
CA SER A 105 -19.48 0.73 -17.25
C SER A 105 -19.60 1.34 -15.86
N ILE A 106 -20.09 2.59 -15.81
CA ILE A 106 -20.41 3.30 -14.57
C ILE A 106 -21.87 3.74 -14.69
N ASP A 107 -22.71 3.26 -13.77
CA ASP A 107 -24.12 3.67 -13.64
C ASP A 107 -24.34 4.27 -12.25
N GLY A 108 -24.40 5.60 -12.18
CA GLY A 108 -24.40 6.36 -10.93
C GLY A 108 -23.18 6.01 -10.08
N ASN A 109 -23.41 5.33 -8.96
CA ASN A 109 -22.38 4.95 -7.98
C ASN A 109 -21.85 3.51 -8.17
N LEU A 110 -22.33 2.78 -9.18
CA LEU A 110 -21.95 1.39 -9.38
C LEU A 110 -21.04 1.25 -10.60
N VAL A 111 -19.81 0.81 -10.37
CA VAL A 111 -18.86 0.47 -11.44
C VAL A 111 -18.93 -1.03 -11.68
N THR A 112 -19.16 -1.42 -12.92
CA THR A 112 -19.22 -2.83 -13.34
C THR A 112 -18.14 -3.11 -14.37
N GLY A 113 -17.37 -4.17 -14.15
CA GLY A 113 -16.45 -4.74 -15.14
C GLY A 113 -16.91 -6.13 -15.54
N ALA A 114 -16.75 -6.47 -16.82
CA ALA A 114 -17.10 -7.79 -17.35
C ALA A 114 -16.08 -8.29 -18.39
N GLY A 115 -15.75 -9.59 -18.32
CA GLY A 115 -14.90 -10.31 -19.27
C GLY A 115 -14.45 -11.66 -18.71
N ALA A 116 -13.91 -12.55 -19.57
CA ALA A 116 -13.58 -13.94 -19.22
C ALA A 116 -14.69 -14.72 -18.48
N GLY A 117 -15.96 -14.46 -18.83
CA GLY A 117 -17.11 -15.11 -18.18
C GLY A 117 -17.41 -14.62 -16.76
N GLN A 118 -16.77 -13.54 -16.32
CA GLN A 118 -16.95 -12.94 -15.01
C GLN A 118 -17.57 -11.54 -15.10
N THR A 119 -18.27 -11.18 -14.03
CA THR A 119 -18.77 -9.83 -13.79
C THR A 119 -18.39 -9.45 -12.36
N ILE A 120 -17.68 -8.34 -12.18
CA ILE A 120 -17.30 -7.81 -10.87
C ILE A 120 -17.79 -6.37 -10.76
N GLN A 121 -18.24 -6.01 -9.57
CA GLN A 121 -18.78 -4.69 -9.29
C GLN A 121 -18.05 -4.03 -8.12
N ALA A 122 -17.94 -2.71 -8.15
CA ALA A 122 -17.58 -1.88 -7.01
C ALA A 122 -18.67 -0.82 -6.80
N LEU A 123 -19.11 -0.67 -5.56
CA LEU A 123 -20.07 0.34 -5.16
C LEU A 123 -19.34 1.50 -4.50
N TYR A 124 -19.49 2.70 -5.06
CA TYR A 124 -19.15 3.94 -4.38
C TYR A 124 -20.24 4.31 -3.38
N ARG A 125 -19.84 4.61 -2.15
CA ARG A 125 -20.69 5.20 -1.11
C ARG A 125 -20.08 6.54 -0.75
N GLU A 126 -20.92 7.57 -0.74
CA GLU A 126 -20.50 8.92 -0.35
C GLU A 126 -19.77 8.87 1.01
N HIS A 127 -18.65 9.58 1.13
CA HIS A 127 -17.74 9.59 2.29
C HIS A 127 -16.95 8.30 2.59
N LEU A 128 -17.38 7.12 2.12
CA LEU A 128 -16.67 5.85 2.34
C LEU A 128 -15.87 5.37 1.12
N GLY A 129 -16.05 6.01 -0.04
CA GLY A 129 -15.40 5.61 -1.27
C GLY A 129 -15.93 4.28 -1.82
N CYS A 130 -15.08 3.54 -2.53
CA CYS A 130 -15.46 2.36 -3.30
C CYS A 130 -15.17 1.04 -2.59
N THR A 131 -16.19 0.20 -2.43
CA THR A 131 -16.08 -1.17 -1.91
C THR A 131 -16.37 -2.18 -3.03
N LEU A 132 -15.54 -3.22 -3.18
CA LEU A 132 -15.85 -4.33 -4.08
C LEU A 132 -17.07 -5.11 -3.55
N VAL A 133 -18.02 -5.43 -4.44
CA VAL A 133 -19.18 -6.26 -4.12
C VAL A 133 -18.75 -7.73 -4.13
N LYS A 134 -18.11 -8.17 -3.05
CA LYS A 134 -17.59 -9.54 -2.87
C LYS A 134 -18.30 -10.24 -1.71
N ASN A 135 -18.78 -11.45 -1.95
CA ASN A 135 -19.53 -12.27 -0.96
C ASN A 135 -20.73 -11.54 -0.32
N THR A 136 -21.30 -10.55 -1.01
CA THR A 136 -22.39 -9.70 -0.53
C THR A 136 -23.22 -9.17 -1.70
N SER A 137 -24.21 -8.33 -1.44
CA SER A 137 -24.99 -7.61 -2.46
C SER A 137 -24.84 -6.10 -2.32
N VAL A 138 -25.21 -5.36 -3.37
CA VAL A 138 -25.22 -3.88 -3.37
C VAL A 138 -26.13 -3.35 -2.26
N GLU A 139 -27.28 -3.96 -2.04
CA GLU A 139 -28.26 -3.56 -1.02
C GLU A 139 -27.68 -3.70 0.39
N VAL A 140 -26.94 -4.78 0.65
CA VAL A 140 -26.28 -4.99 1.95
C VAL A 140 -25.21 -3.92 2.18
N LEU A 141 -24.39 -3.61 1.18
CA LEU A 141 -23.38 -2.55 1.30
C LEU A 141 -24.02 -1.17 1.51
N GLN A 142 -25.10 -0.85 0.81
CA GLN A 142 -25.83 0.41 1.01
C GLN A 142 -26.40 0.51 2.43
N ALA A 143 -26.89 -0.60 3.00
CA ALA A 143 -27.48 -0.62 4.33
C ALA A 143 -26.46 -0.51 5.49
N GLN A 144 -25.15 -0.69 5.23
CA GLN A 144 -24.12 -0.59 6.26
C GLN A 144 -23.88 0.85 6.76
N PHE A 145 -24.29 1.87 6.00
CA PHE A 145 -23.91 3.25 6.29
C PHE A 145 -24.96 4.24 5.76
N ASP A 146 -25.30 5.23 6.58
CA ASP A 146 -26.12 6.36 6.18
C ASP A 146 -25.23 7.60 6.01
N PRO A 147 -25.01 8.10 4.77
CA PRO A 147 -24.20 9.30 4.54
C PRO A 147 -24.77 10.54 5.22
N ALA A 148 -26.08 10.60 5.49
CA ALA A 148 -26.69 11.73 6.18
C ALA A 148 -26.28 11.84 7.66
N LEU A 149 -25.73 10.76 8.23
CA LEU A 149 -25.22 10.71 9.61
C LEU A 149 -23.69 10.86 9.66
N TYR A 150 -23.03 11.09 8.53
CA TYR A 150 -21.59 11.32 8.51
C TYR A 150 -21.26 12.67 9.16
N PRO A 151 -20.18 12.78 9.95
CA PRO A 151 -19.82 14.02 10.60
C PRO A 151 -19.46 15.06 9.56
N GLU A 152 -19.84 16.31 9.83
CA GLU A 152 -19.51 17.41 8.93
C GLU A 152 -17.99 17.49 8.72
N LYS A 153 -17.60 17.49 7.46
CA LYS A 153 -16.21 17.79 7.11
C LYS A 153 -15.91 19.24 7.48
N PRO A 154 -14.67 19.58 7.88
CA PRO A 154 -14.27 20.97 8.05
C PRO A 154 -14.74 21.80 6.86
N ALA A 155 -15.30 22.99 7.08
CA ALA A 155 -15.81 23.85 6.00
C ALA A 155 -14.66 24.49 5.21
N ASP A 156 -14.73 24.53 3.87
CA ASP A 156 -13.64 25.06 3.03
C ASP A 156 -13.18 26.42 3.55
N SER A 157 -11.89 26.48 3.85
CA SER A 157 -11.30 27.59 4.57
C SER A 157 -10.20 28.20 3.72
N ASP A 158 -10.36 29.49 3.42
CA ASP A 158 -9.30 30.35 2.90
C ASP A 158 -8.19 30.58 3.96
N ALA A 159 -8.25 29.92 5.12
CA ALA A 159 -7.19 29.93 6.11
C ALA A 159 -5.88 29.41 5.51
N GLU A 160 -4.79 29.91 6.06
CA GLU A 160 -3.45 29.49 5.69
C GLU A 160 -3.20 28.05 6.12
N TRP A 161 -2.43 27.35 5.29
CA TRP A 161 -1.81 26.09 5.66
C TRP A 161 -1.08 26.21 7.03
N PRO A 162 -1.14 25.18 7.91
CA PRO A 162 -1.76 23.87 7.70
C PRO A 162 -3.22 23.76 8.16
N LEU A 163 -3.82 24.82 8.69
CA LEU A 163 -5.22 24.79 9.18
C LEU A 163 -6.24 24.90 8.03
N GLY A 164 -5.87 25.57 6.94
CA GLY A 164 -6.60 25.57 5.68
C GLY A 164 -5.72 25.11 4.52
N ASP A 165 -6.16 25.44 3.30
CA ASP A 165 -5.49 25.02 2.05
C ASP A 165 -4.87 26.20 1.29
N SER A 166 -4.89 27.41 1.86
CA SER A 166 -4.22 28.56 1.25
C SER A 166 -2.70 28.47 1.44
N VAL A 167 -1.96 28.48 0.33
CA VAL A 167 -0.50 28.39 0.29
C VAL A 167 0.05 29.51 -0.56
N VAL A 168 1.04 30.22 -0.04
CA VAL A 168 1.84 31.21 -0.79
C VAL A 168 3.28 30.76 -0.74
N LEU A 169 3.81 30.29 -1.87
CA LEU A 169 5.19 29.84 -1.95
C LEU A 169 6.15 31.03 -1.77
N PRO A 170 7.24 30.86 -0.99
CA PRO A 170 8.23 31.90 -0.80
C PRO A 170 9.01 32.14 -2.10
N THR A 171 9.37 33.39 -2.37
CA THR A 171 10.32 33.75 -3.44
C THR A 171 11.76 33.87 -2.95
N ALA A 172 11.96 33.93 -1.63
CA ALA A 172 13.24 33.87 -0.95
C ALA A 172 13.02 33.38 0.48
N LEU A 173 13.93 32.55 0.98
CA LEU A 173 13.91 32.06 2.35
C LEU A 173 15.36 32.08 2.89
N PRO A 174 15.66 32.91 3.91
CA PRO A 174 17.02 32.97 4.46
C PRO A 174 17.48 31.59 4.92
N GLY A 175 18.68 31.20 4.49
CA GLY A 175 19.27 29.94 4.88
C GLY A 175 18.79 28.72 4.06
N VAL A 176 17.99 28.92 3.02
CA VAL A 176 17.49 27.85 2.16
C VAL A 176 17.74 28.19 0.69
N ASP A 177 18.32 27.25 -0.06
CA ASP A 177 18.49 27.37 -1.52
C ASP A 177 17.21 26.91 -2.25
N LEU A 178 16.29 27.86 -2.49
CA LEU A 178 15.03 27.56 -3.18
C LEU A 178 15.24 27.16 -4.65
N ASP A 179 16.31 27.61 -5.31
CA ASP A 179 16.58 27.23 -6.70
C ASP A 179 17.00 25.75 -6.77
N ALA A 180 17.85 25.30 -5.83
CA ALA A 180 18.21 23.89 -5.70
C ALA A 180 17.01 23.00 -5.35
N ILE A 181 16.11 23.46 -4.46
CA ILE A 181 14.87 22.73 -4.14
C ILE A 181 13.99 22.60 -5.37
N ASN A 182 13.73 23.69 -6.09
CA ASN A 182 12.89 23.65 -7.30
C ASN A 182 13.49 22.73 -8.38
N ALA A 183 14.82 22.74 -8.56
CA ALA A 183 15.49 21.83 -9.48
C ALA A 183 15.35 20.35 -9.05
N ALA A 184 15.43 20.05 -7.75
CA ALA A 184 15.21 18.70 -7.23
C ALA A 184 13.75 18.26 -7.41
N VAL A 185 12.79 19.16 -7.21
CA VAL A 185 11.37 18.91 -7.45
C VAL A 185 11.12 18.62 -8.93
N ASP A 186 11.63 19.44 -9.85
CA ASP A 186 11.52 19.21 -11.30
C ASP A 186 12.10 17.84 -11.69
N GLN A 187 13.29 17.51 -11.20
CA GLN A 187 13.94 16.22 -11.47
C GLN A 187 13.08 15.03 -11.00
N ALA A 188 12.31 15.16 -9.92
CA ALA A 188 11.44 14.10 -9.43
C ALA A 188 10.26 13.77 -10.37
N PHE A 189 10.01 14.57 -11.42
CA PHE A 189 9.03 14.30 -12.47
C PHE A 189 9.64 13.71 -13.76
N GLU A 190 10.96 13.58 -13.85
CA GLU A 190 11.66 13.12 -15.05
C GLU A 190 12.13 11.66 -14.94
N ASP A 191 11.88 10.85 -15.97
CA ASP A 191 12.54 9.55 -16.13
C ASP A 191 14.01 9.80 -16.52
N ILE A 192 14.94 9.51 -15.61
CA ILE A 192 16.38 9.77 -15.78
C ILE A 192 17.03 8.71 -16.67
N GLU A 193 16.54 7.47 -16.64
CA GLU A 193 17.08 6.36 -17.45
C GLU A 193 16.04 5.80 -18.43
N PRO A 194 16.46 5.28 -19.60
CA PRO A 194 15.57 4.58 -20.52
C PRO A 194 14.82 3.43 -19.83
N ASN A 195 13.51 3.32 -20.07
CA ASN A 195 12.59 2.33 -19.50
C ASN A 195 12.24 2.50 -18.00
N GLN A 196 12.62 3.63 -17.40
CA GLN A 196 11.96 4.05 -16.16
C GLN A 196 10.50 4.41 -16.47
N ASN A 197 9.67 4.23 -15.45
CA ASN A 197 8.33 4.77 -15.42
C ASN A 197 8.09 5.21 -13.99
N ILE A 198 8.66 6.36 -13.62
CA ILE A 198 8.51 6.88 -12.26
C ILE A 198 7.08 7.38 -12.04
N ASN A 199 6.49 8.05 -13.03
CA ASN A 199 5.12 8.58 -13.01
C ASN A 199 4.78 9.33 -11.71
N THR A 200 5.60 10.34 -11.39
CA THR A 200 5.31 11.25 -10.28
C THR A 200 4.11 12.12 -10.60
N ARG A 201 3.19 12.23 -9.64
CA ARG A 201 1.91 12.95 -9.76
C ARG A 201 1.87 14.20 -8.92
N ALA A 202 2.54 14.18 -7.77
CA ALA A 202 2.67 15.34 -6.90
C ALA A 202 3.96 15.26 -6.09
N VAL A 203 4.57 16.42 -5.84
CA VAL A 203 5.67 16.59 -4.90
C VAL A 203 5.37 17.80 -4.03
N LEU A 204 5.55 17.67 -2.71
CA LEU A 204 5.52 18.79 -1.77
C LEU A 204 6.79 18.76 -0.92
N VAL A 205 7.32 19.93 -0.61
CA VAL A 205 8.39 20.15 0.36
C VAL A 205 7.86 21.09 1.44
N ILE A 206 7.87 20.61 2.68
CA ILE A 206 7.45 21.35 3.87
C ILE A 206 8.68 21.53 4.76
N HIS A 207 8.97 22.77 5.13
CA HIS A 207 10.06 23.11 6.03
C HIS A 207 9.55 24.11 7.07
N GLU A 208 9.84 23.87 8.36
CA GLU A 208 9.33 24.70 9.47
C GLU A 208 7.81 24.85 9.46
N GLY A 209 7.10 23.75 9.20
CA GLY A 209 5.65 23.70 9.11
C GLY A 209 5.02 24.36 7.86
N LYS A 210 5.82 24.94 6.95
CA LYS A 210 5.33 25.66 5.76
C LYS A 210 5.65 24.93 4.47
N ILE A 211 4.70 24.90 3.53
CA ILE A 211 4.98 24.43 2.16
C ILE A 211 5.89 25.46 1.48
N ILE A 212 7.10 25.04 1.10
CA ILE A 212 8.10 25.89 0.44
C ILE A 212 8.28 25.54 -1.04
N ALA A 213 7.85 24.36 -1.46
CA ALA A 213 7.71 23.99 -2.87
C ALA A 213 6.55 22.99 -3.03
N GLU A 214 5.79 23.09 -4.13
CA GLU A 214 4.82 22.08 -4.52
C GLU A 214 4.67 22.05 -6.05
N GLN A 215 4.50 20.85 -6.62
CA GLN A 215 4.27 20.65 -8.05
C GLN A 215 3.35 19.45 -8.27
N TYR A 216 2.55 19.51 -9.33
CA TYR A 216 1.58 18.49 -9.70
C TYR A 216 1.68 18.21 -11.20
N ALA A 217 1.65 16.93 -11.59
CA ALA A 217 1.58 16.54 -12.99
C ALA A 217 0.13 16.64 -13.48
N GLU A 218 -0.10 17.09 -14.71
CA GLU A 218 -1.45 17.07 -15.29
C GLU A 218 -2.01 15.63 -15.37
N PRO A 219 -3.30 15.41 -15.04
CA PRO A 219 -4.32 16.37 -14.63
C PRO A 219 -4.43 16.56 -13.10
N PHE A 220 -3.48 16.05 -12.33
CA PHE A 220 -3.49 16.12 -10.87
C PHE A 220 -3.31 17.57 -10.38
N ASN A 221 -3.93 17.88 -9.25
CA ASN A 221 -3.80 19.16 -8.57
C ASN A 221 -3.89 18.97 -7.05
N ALA A 222 -3.72 20.08 -6.31
CA ALA A 222 -3.72 20.10 -4.85
C ALA A 222 -5.02 19.59 -4.20
N GLN A 223 -6.14 19.57 -4.93
CA GLN A 223 -7.46 19.16 -4.43
C GLN A 223 -7.79 17.70 -4.77
N MET A 224 -6.98 17.00 -5.57
CA MET A 224 -7.28 15.64 -6.01
C MET A 224 -6.76 14.59 -5.03
N PRO A 225 -7.66 13.77 -4.43
CA PRO A 225 -7.24 12.67 -3.57
C PRO A 225 -6.50 11.60 -4.38
N GLN A 226 -5.43 11.04 -3.79
CA GLN A 226 -4.64 9.96 -4.36
C GLN A 226 -4.53 8.81 -3.37
N LEU A 227 -4.48 7.58 -3.90
CA LEU A 227 -4.30 6.36 -3.12
C LEU A 227 -2.95 6.37 -2.41
N GLY A 228 -2.92 6.22 -1.08
CA GLY A 228 -1.69 6.13 -0.31
C GLY A 228 -1.13 4.71 -0.17
N TRP A 229 -1.89 3.68 -0.57
CA TRP A 229 -1.53 2.28 -0.34
C TRP A 229 -1.16 2.07 1.15
N SER A 230 0.01 1.50 1.41
CA SER A 230 0.48 1.17 2.75
C SER A 230 0.79 2.36 3.66
N MET A 231 0.75 3.60 3.16
CA MET A 231 0.73 4.76 4.05
C MET A 231 -0.49 4.76 4.99
N THR A 232 -1.57 4.08 4.59
CA THR A 232 -2.78 3.89 5.42
C THR A 232 -2.47 3.21 6.75
N LYS A 233 -1.45 2.33 6.80
CA LYS A 233 -1.07 1.58 8.00
C LYS A 233 -0.73 2.49 9.17
N THR A 234 0.01 3.57 8.90
CA THR A 234 0.38 4.58 9.91
C THR A 234 -0.85 5.33 10.44
N VAL A 235 -1.86 5.53 9.59
CA VAL A 235 -3.15 6.11 10.02
C VAL A 235 -3.95 5.11 10.85
N THR A 236 -3.94 3.82 10.50
CA THR A 236 -4.51 2.76 11.34
C THR A 236 -3.82 2.69 12.70
N ALA A 237 -2.49 2.79 12.78
CA ALA A 237 -1.78 2.88 14.07
C ALA A 237 -2.17 4.13 14.86
N ALA A 238 -2.25 5.32 14.23
CA ALA A 238 -2.70 6.53 14.91
C ALA A 238 -4.10 6.36 15.53
N LEU A 239 -5.05 5.78 14.79
CA LEU A 239 -6.39 5.45 15.29
C LEU A 239 -6.35 4.39 16.40
N THR A 240 -5.39 3.45 16.36
CA THR A 240 -5.16 2.49 17.44
C THR A 240 -4.76 3.22 18.72
N GLY A 241 -3.83 4.19 18.62
CA GLY A 241 -3.38 5.00 19.74
C GLY A 241 -4.52 5.75 20.42
N MET A 242 -5.42 6.35 19.64
CA MET A 242 -6.62 7.00 20.19
C MET A 242 -7.52 6.03 20.97
N LEU A 243 -7.67 4.79 20.50
CA LEU A 243 -8.46 3.77 21.21
C LEU A 243 -7.73 3.22 22.45
N VAL A 244 -6.38 3.23 22.45
CA VAL A 244 -5.56 2.93 23.64
C VAL A 244 -5.71 4.04 24.70
N GLU A 245 -5.69 5.31 24.29
CA GLU A 245 -5.92 6.45 25.19
C GLU A 245 -7.27 6.37 25.89
N GLU A 246 -8.29 5.86 25.21
CA GLU A 246 -9.62 5.64 25.77
C GLU A 246 -9.75 4.41 26.67
N GLY A 247 -8.67 3.63 26.79
CA GLY A 247 -8.66 2.38 27.55
C GLY A 247 -9.47 1.25 26.90
N ILE A 248 -9.79 1.38 25.60
CA ILE A 248 -10.47 0.34 24.82
C ILE A 248 -9.49 -0.78 24.47
N PHE A 249 -8.24 -0.42 24.14
CA PHE A 249 -7.18 -1.37 23.84
C PHE A 249 -5.99 -1.25 24.79
N ASP A 250 -5.31 -2.36 24.94
CA ASP A 250 -4.00 -2.48 25.58
C ASP A 250 -3.05 -3.11 24.56
N VAL A 251 -1.95 -2.43 24.24
CA VAL A 251 -0.98 -2.90 23.23
C VAL A 251 -0.29 -4.19 23.67
N ASP A 252 -0.11 -4.39 24.96
CA ASP A 252 0.57 -5.55 25.52
C ASP A 252 -0.35 -6.78 25.63
N ALA A 253 -1.66 -6.60 25.43
CA ALA A 253 -2.65 -7.65 25.51
C ALA A 253 -3.03 -8.22 24.12
N PRO A 254 -3.46 -9.48 24.04
CA PRO A 254 -4.13 -10.00 22.85
C PRO A 254 -5.41 -9.20 22.53
N PRO A 255 -5.67 -8.82 21.27
CA PRO A 255 -6.81 -7.97 20.89
C PRO A 255 -8.19 -8.67 20.95
N GLY A 256 -8.26 -9.90 21.46
CA GLY A 256 -9.53 -10.60 21.66
C GLY A 256 -10.15 -11.21 20.39
N ILE A 257 -9.34 -11.55 19.37
CA ILE A 257 -9.83 -12.16 18.12
C ILE A 257 -10.65 -13.43 18.41
N PRO A 258 -11.95 -13.47 18.10
CA PRO A 258 -12.83 -14.59 18.48
C PRO A 258 -12.36 -15.95 17.95
N GLU A 259 -11.83 -15.97 16.74
CA GLU A 259 -11.36 -17.16 16.03
C GLU A 259 -10.13 -17.81 16.69
N TRP A 260 -9.40 -17.08 17.53
CA TRP A 260 -8.20 -17.57 18.20
C TRP A 260 -8.44 -18.00 19.66
N GLN A 261 -9.66 -17.89 20.20
CA GLN A 261 -9.89 -18.04 21.65
C GLN A 261 -9.84 -19.48 22.18
N SER A 262 -9.72 -20.49 21.31
CA SER A 262 -9.59 -21.88 21.76
C SER A 262 -8.32 -22.07 22.60
N ALA A 263 -8.39 -22.88 23.64
CA ALA A 263 -7.26 -23.11 24.54
C ALA A 263 -6.02 -23.69 23.82
N ASP A 264 -6.27 -24.46 22.75
CA ASP A 264 -5.25 -25.13 21.96
C ASP A 264 -4.78 -24.32 20.74
N ASP A 265 -5.35 -23.13 20.49
CA ASP A 265 -4.91 -22.26 19.40
C ASP A 265 -3.76 -21.36 19.86
N PRO A 266 -2.54 -21.52 19.34
CA PRO A 266 -1.39 -20.73 19.77
C PRO A 266 -1.49 -19.25 19.35
N ARG A 267 -2.29 -18.91 18.33
CA ARG A 267 -2.48 -17.53 17.85
C ARG A 267 -3.12 -16.63 18.92
N ARG A 268 -3.76 -17.20 19.94
CA ARG A 268 -4.29 -16.47 21.10
C ARG A 268 -3.25 -15.66 21.89
N GLN A 269 -1.96 -15.96 21.70
CA GLN A 269 -0.86 -15.29 22.36
C GLN A 269 -0.36 -14.05 21.59
N ILE A 270 -0.79 -13.86 20.34
CA ILE A 270 -0.42 -12.68 19.54
C ILE A 270 -1.00 -11.43 20.21
N THR A 271 -0.13 -10.54 20.65
CA THR A 271 -0.52 -9.24 21.24
C THR A 271 -0.83 -8.21 20.15
N LEU A 272 -1.52 -7.13 20.52
CA LEU A 272 -1.72 -6.01 19.62
C LEU A 272 -0.38 -5.36 19.22
N GLU A 273 0.61 -5.31 20.11
CA GLU A 273 1.99 -4.91 19.80
C GLU A 273 2.61 -5.79 18.70
N ASN A 274 2.46 -7.12 18.79
CA ASN A 274 2.98 -8.01 17.74
C ASN A 274 2.34 -7.70 16.37
N LEU A 275 1.04 -7.36 16.34
CA LEU A 275 0.40 -6.95 15.10
C LEU A 275 0.95 -5.58 14.62
N LEU A 276 1.06 -4.60 15.53
CA LEU A 276 1.54 -3.25 15.22
C LEU A 276 2.98 -3.25 14.70
N GLN A 277 3.85 -4.09 15.24
CA GLN A 277 5.26 -4.22 14.89
C GLN A 277 5.53 -5.17 13.71
N MET A 278 4.49 -5.72 13.08
CA MET A 278 4.64 -6.69 11.98
C MET A 278 5.39 -7.97 12.40
N SER A 279 5.12 -8.47 13.60
CA SER A 279 5.77 -9.65 14.20
C SER A 279 4.75 -10.69 14.67
N SER A 280 3.60 -10.77 14.01
CA SER A 280 2.50 -11.68 14.37
C SER A 280 2.86 -13.17 14.29
N GLY A 281 3.87 -13.53 13.49
CA GLY A 281 4.27 -14.93 13.26
C GLY A 281 3.32 -15.72 12.34
N LEU A 282 2.29 -15.08 11.78
CA LEU A 282 1.37 -15.71 10.82
C LEU A 282 2.06 -15.99 9.48
N GLU A 283 1.73 -17.12 8.86
CA GLU A 283 2.13 -17.41 7.48
C GLU A 283 1.46 -16.42 6.54
N TYR A 284 2.24 -15.70 5.73
CA TYR A 284 1.72 -14.69 4.82
C TYR A 284 2.70 -14.38 3.69
N SER A 285 2.20 -14.11 2.48
CA SER A 285 2.97 -13.71 1.30
C SER A 285 2.58 -12.30 0.83
N GLU A 286 3.52 -11.36 0.96
CA GLU A 286 3.34 -9.94 0.61
C GLU A 286 4.00 -9.60 -0.74
N VAL A 287 3.75 -10.41 -1.77
CA VAL A 287 4.37 -10.23 -3.10
C VAL A 287 3.37 -9.59 -4.07
N TYR A 288 3.67 -8.41 -4.59
CA TYR A 288 2.76 -7.66 -5.48
C TYR A 288 2.99 -7.89 -6.99
N THR A 289 3.79 -8.90 -7.36
CA THR A 289 4.08 -9.18 -8.77
C THR A 289 2.81 -9.57 -9.51
N ALA A 290 2.56 -8.97 -10.68
CA ALA A 290 1.42 -9.33 -11.52
C ALA A 290 1.42 -10.83 -11.84
N GLY A 291 0.26 -11.48 -11.65
CA GLY A 291 0.12 -12.93 -11.82
C GLY A 291 0.65 -13.78 -10.66
N SER A 292 1.22 -13.18 -9.61
CA SER A 292 1.50 -13.91 -8.36
C SER A 292 0.20 -14.21 -7.61
N MET A 293 0.12 -15.40 -7.03
CA MET A 293 -0.96 -15.83 -6.15
C MET A 293 -0.56 -15.63 -4.68
N SER A 294 -0.02 -14.46 -4.37
CA SER A 294 0.36 -14.10 -3.00
C SER A 294 -0.87 -13.78 -2.17
N ASP A 295 -0.76 -13.94 -0.85
CA ASP A 295 -1.85 -13.71 0.09
C ASP A 295 -2.38 -12.28 0.00
N VAL A 296 -1.53 -11.28 -0.20
CA VAL A 296 -1.99 -9.88 -0.35
C VAL A 296 -2.86 -9.65 -1.59
N ILE A 297 -2.56 -10.32 -2.71
CA ILE A 297 -3.35 -10.19 -3.94
C ILE A 297 -4.67 -10.96 -3.80
N LEU A 298 -4.64 -12.16 -3.24
CA LEU A 298 -5.83 -12.96 -2.99
C LEU A 298 -6.76 -12.25 -2.00
N MET A 299 -6.23 -11.83 -0.84
CA MET A 299 -6.96 -11.11 0.19
C MET A 299 -7.67 -9.88 -0.36
N LEU A 300 -7.02 -9.05 -1.18
CA LEU A 300 -7.62 -7.79 -1.64
C LEU A 300 -8.68 -7.96 -2.73
N TYR A 301 -8.65 -9.05 -3.51
CA TYR A 301 -9.45 -9.15 -4.73
C TYR A 301 -10.38 -10.37 -4.81
N THR A 302 -10.23 -11.37 -3.95
CA THR A 302 -11.00 -12.63 -4.04
C THR A 302 -11.89 -12.90 -2.82
N THR A 303 -11.84 -12.07 -1.78
CA THR A 303 -12.68 -12.17 -0.57
C THR A 303 -13.39 -10.86 -0.27
N GLY A 304 -14.54 -10.94 0.40
CA GLY A 304 -15.27 -9.81 0.96
C GLY A 304 -14.84 -9.40 2.37
N ASP A 305 -14.07 -10.25 3.06
CA ASP A 305 -13.54 -9.99 4.41
C ASP A 305 -12.02 -10.23 4.39
N THR A 306 -11.29 -9.12 4.30
CA THR A 306 -9.81 -9.12 4.20
C THR A 306 -9.16 -9.53 5.52
N ALA A 307 -9.77 -9.14 6.65
CA ALA A 307 -9.27 -9.48 7.96
C ALA A 307 -9.50 -10.95 8.31
N ALA A 308 -10.67 -11.51 7.98
CA ALA A 308 -10.94 -12.93 8.16
C ALA A 308 -9.96 -13.80 7.36
N TYR A 309 -9.61 -13.40 6.13
CA TYR A 309 -8.59 -14.09 5.34
C TYR A 309 -7.23 -14.12 6.05
N ALA A 310 -6.81 -13.00 6.65
CA ALA A 310 -5.56 -12.93 7.41
C ALA A 310 -5.63 -13.69 8.75
N ILE A 311 -6.77 -13.66 9.43
CA ILE A 311 -7.02 -14.36 10.70
C ILE A 311 -6.97 -15.88 10.53
N ASP A 312 -7.39 -16.40 9.38
CA ASP A 312 -7.39 -17.83 9.06
C ASP A 312 -5.98 -18.40 8.83
N GLN A 313 -4.99 -17.53 8.56
CA GLN A 313 -3.62 -17.99 8.32
C GLN A 313 -3.06 -18.76 9.53
N PRO A 314 -2.28 -19.82 9.29
CA PRO A 314 -1.66 -20.59 10.35
C PRO A 314 -0.52 -19.79 11.02
N LEU A 315 -0.23 -20.14 12.26
CA LEU A 315 0.97 -19.64 12.95
C LEU A 315 2.20 -20.39 12.42
N ALA A 316 3.14 -19.68 11.81
CA ALA A 316 4.38 -20.23 11.28
C ALA A 316 5.57 -20.03 12.21
N GLN A 317 5.56 -18.97 13.02
CA GLN A 317 6.64 -18.58 13.94
C GLN A 317 6.05 -18.09 15.27
N GLU A 318 6.87 -18.08 16.32
CA GLU A 318 6.44 -17.55 17.62
C GLU A 318 6.12 -16.05 17.51
N PRO A 319 5.01 -15.56 18.11
CA PRO A 319 4.68 -14.14 18.09
C PRO A 319 5.81 -13.29 18.69
N GLY A 320 6.13 -12.17 18.05
CA GLY A 320 7.21 -11.26 18.44
C GLY A 320 8.61 -11.72 18.03
N SER A 321 8.80 -12.93 17.48
CA SER A 321 10.17 -13.44 17.23
C SER A 321 10.82 -12.90 15.95
N THR A 322 10.01 -12.53 14.96
CA THR A 322 10.50 -12.24 13.60
C THR A 322 9.69 -11.12 12.98
N PHE A 323 10.35 -10.07 12.48
CA PHE A 323 9.71 -9.07 11.64
C PHE A 323 9.36 -9.65 10.26
N TYR A 324 8.09 -9.54 9.87
CA TYR A 324 7.61 -9.84 8.54
C TYR A 324 6.49 -8.88 8.14
N TYR A 325 6.78 -7.99 7.19
CA TYR A 325 5.84 -6.99 6.72
C TYR A 325 4.59 -7.64 6.09
N SER A 326 3.41 -7.36 6.66
CA SER A 326 2.14 -8.01 6.30
C SER A 326 0.97 -7.03 6.32
N SER A 327 0.35 -6.82 5.15
CA SER A 327 -0.91 -6.10 5.01
C SER A 327 -2.07 -6.83 5.69
N GLY A 328 -2.04 -8.16 5.71
CA GLY A 328 -3.02 -8.97 6.43
C GLY A 328 -3.04 -8.62 7.91
N THR A 329 -1.87 -8.55 8.55
CA THR A 329 -1.72 -8.17 9.97
C THR A 329 -2.39 -6.82 10.27
N THR A 330 -2.21 -5.80 9.43
CA THR A 330 -2.90 -4.50 9.63
C THR A 330 -4.42 -4.61 9.50
N ASN A 331 -4.94 -5.45 8.59
CA ASN A 331 -6.39 -5.62 8.45
C ASN A 331 -7.01 -6.36 9.65
N ILE A 332 -6.25 -7.20 10.37
CA ILE A 332 -6.66 -7.74 11.68
C ILE A 332 -6.85 -6.62 12.70
N ILE A 333 -5.91 -5.66 12.76
CA ILE A 333 -6.03 -4.46 13.61
C ILE A 333 -7.29 -3.67 13.23
N ALA A 334 -7.52 -3.43 11.94
CA ALA A 334 -8.69 -2.70 11.47
C ALA A 334 -10.02 -3.39 11.83
N ARG A 335 -10.09 -4.73 11.79
CA ARG A 335 -11.26 -5.50 12.25
C ARG A 335 -11.45 -5.41 13.76
N THR A 336 -10.36 -5.40 14.51
CA THR A 336 -10.38 -5.18 15.97
C THR A 336 -10.96 -3.80 16.28
N HIS A 337 -10.56 -2.76 15.55
CA HIS A 337 -11.17 -1.42 15.68
C HIS A 337 -12.68 -1.48 15.46
N ARG A 338 -13.14 -2.12 14.38
CA ARG A 338 -14.58 -2.24 14.07
C ARG A 338 -15.37 -2.88 15.22
N GLN A 339 -14.77 -3.87 15.89
CA GLN A 339 -15.41 -4.58 17.01
C GLN A 339 -15.54 -3.74 18.28
N ALA A 340 -14.85 -2.60 18.38
CA ALA A 340 -14.97 -1.67 19.50
C ALA A 340 -16.22 -0.76 19.43
N PHE A 341 -16.95 -0.77 18.31
CA PHE A 341 -18.12 0.09 18.09
C PHE A 341 -19.41 -0.74 18.03
N ASP A 342 -20.52 -0.16 18.50
CA ASP A 342 -21.83 -0.81 18.52
C ASP A 342 -22.49 -0.85 17.13
N SER A 343 -22.05 0.03 16.22
CA SER A 343 -22.57 0.12 14.86
C SER A 343 -21.49 0.42 13.81
N PHE A 344 -21.78 0.05 12.56
CA PHE A 344 -20.96 0.47 11.41
C PHE A 344 -20.90 1.99 11.28
N GLN A 345 -22.00 2.69 11.59
CA GLN A 345 -22.05 4.16 11.48
C GLN A 345 -21.01 4.82 12.40
N GLU A 346 -20.97 4.44 13.68
CA GLU A 346 -20.00 4.97 14.64
C GLU A 346 -18.55 4.65 14.22
N TYR A 347 -18.30 3.41 13.81
CA TYR A 347 -17.00 3.00 13.29
C TYR A 347 -16.55 3.82 12.08
N PHE A 348 -17.45 4.06 11.12
CA PHE A 348 -17.14 4.81 9.91
C PHE A 348 -16.98 6.32 10.16
N ASN A 349 -17.70 6.85 11.16
CA ASN A 349 -17.58 8.24 11.58
C ASN A 349 -16.27 8.50 12.34
N PHE A 350 -15.76 7.51 13.08
CA PHE A 350 -14.65 7.66 14.01
C PHE A 350 -13.39 8.34 13.41
N PRO A 351 -12.82 7.92 12.26
CA PRO A 351 -11.65 8.60 11.69
C PRO A 351 -11.91 10.06 11.36
N GLN A 352 -13.12 10.39 10.91
CA GLN A 352 -13.51 11.75 10.58
C GLN A 352 -13.61 12.62 11.84
N GLU A 353 -14.27 12.13 12.88
CA GLU A 353 -14.48 12.88 14.14
C GLU A 353 -13.18 13.09 14.91
N ARG A 354 -12.31 12.08 14.91
CA ARG A 354 -11.17 12.02 15.84
C ARG A 354 -9.86 12.46 15.24
N LEU A 355 -9.68 12.27 13.94
CA LEU A 355 -8.42 12.56 13.28
C LEU A 355 -8.59 13.58 12.16
N PHE A 356 -9.40 13.28 11.14
CA PHE A 356 -9.41 14.08 9.93
C PHE A 356 -9.97 15.48 10.14
N SER A 357 -11.06 15.63 10.89
CA SER A 357 -11.61 16.96 11.20
C SER A 357 -10.66 17.82 12.02
N LYS A 358 -9.94 17.21 12.98
CA LYS A 358 -8.95 17.87 13.85
C LYS A 358 -7.77 18.41 13.05
N LEU A 359 -7.27 17.61 12.12
CA LEU A 359 -6.17 17.98 11.23
C LEU A 359 -6.61 18.90 10.09
N GLY A 360 -7.91 19.08 9.86
CA GLY A 360 -8.40 19.79 8.68
C GLY A 360 -8.22 18.98 7.39
N MET A 361 -8.16 17.65 7.47
CA MET A 361 -8.09 16.73 6.32
C MET A 361 -9.48 16.52 5.72
N ARG A 362 -9.77 17.19 4.62
CA ARG A 362 -11.13 17.25 4.02
C ARG A 362 -11.35 16.15 3.00
N SER A 363 -10.26 15.76 2.35
CA SER A 363 -10.27 14.82 1.23
C SER A 363 -10.15 13.36 1.67
N ALA A 364 -9.73 13.14 2.92
CA ALA A 364 -9.43 11.83 3.47
C ALA A 364 -10.66 10.91 3.44
N VAL A 365 -10.46 9.71 2.89
CA VAL A 365 -11.42 8.61 2.89
C VAL A 365 -10.64 7.32 3.10
N ILE A 366 -11.10 6.46 4.01
CA ILE A 366 -10.60 5.08 4.15
C ILE A 366 -11.70 4.15 3.63
N GLU A 367 -11.41 3.38 2.59
CA GLU A 367 -12.42 2.50 2.00
C GLU A 367 -12.49 1.15 2.75
N PRO A 368 -13.69 0.67 3.07
CA PRO A 368 -13.87 -0.64 3.66
C PRO A 368 -14.01 -1.75 2.62
N ASP A 369 -13.74 -2.98 3.07
CA ASP A 369 -14.13 -4.20 2.36
C ASP A 369 -15.62 -4.50 2.54
N ALA A 370 -16.08 -5.59 1.94
CA ALA A 370 -17.50 -5.94 1.92
C ALA A 370 -18.05 -6.34 3.30
N SER A 371 -17.18 -6.78 4.23
CA SER A 371 -17.54 -7.04 5.64
C SER A 371 -17.88 -5.75 6.40
N GLY A 372 -17.50 -4.59 5.85
CA GLY A 372 -17.62 -3.29 6.49
C GLY A 372 -16.43 -2.97 7.41
N THR A 373 -15.33 -3.69 7.29
CA THR A 373 -14.05 -3.37 7.95
C THR A 373 -13.23 -2.47 7.02
N PHE A 374 -12.62 -1.40 7.55
CA PHE A 374 -11.68 -0.61 6.75
C PHE A 374 -10.52 -1.48 6.25
N VAL A 375 -10.14 -1.34 4.98
CA VAL A 375 -8.89 -1.93 4.48
C VAL A 375 -7.72 -1.04 4.91
N GLY A 376 -7.47 -1.03 6.22
CA GLY A 376 -6.47 -0.19 6.90
C GLY A 376 -5.04 -0.46 6.45
N SER A 377 -4.80 -1.58 5.77
CA SER A 377 -3.51 -1.85 5.15
C SER A 377 -3.21 -0.98 3.92
N SER A 378 -4.23 -0.46 3.23
CA SER A 378 -4.09 -0.05 1.82
C SER A 378 -4.97 1.10 1.33
N TYR A 379 -6.26 1.17 1.67
CA TYR A 379 -7.22 1.96 0.88
C TYR A 379 -7.63 3.29 1.51
N MET A 380 -6.65 4.05 2.02
CA MET A 380 -6.85 5.47 2.25
C MET A 380 -6.48 6.31 1.03
N TYR A 381 -7.36 7.26 0.73
CA TYR A 381 -7.19 8.27 -0.31
C TYR A 381 -7.20 9.63 0.38
N ALA A 382 -6.24 10.47 0.02
CA ALA A 382 -6.16 11.84 0.52
C ALA A 382 -5.35 12.67 -0.48
N THR A 383 -5.53 13.99 -0.47
CA THR A 383 -4.68 14.88 -1.26
C THR A 383 -3.24 14.80 -0.76
N PRO A 384 -2.25 15.18 -1.60
CA PRO A 384 -0.85 15.24 -1.15
C PRO A 384 -0.65 16.14 0.08
N ARG A 385 -1.43 17.22 0.18
CA ARG A 385 -1.45 18.13 1.34
C ARG A 385 -2.02 17.45 2.59
N ASP A 386 -3.11 16.69 2.46
CA ASP A 386 -3.68 15.95 3.58
C ASP A 386 -2.75 14.81 4.06
N TRP A 387 -1.99 14.18 3.17
CA TRP A 387 -0.89 13.27 3.57
C TRP A 387 0.25 14.00 4.29
N ALA A 388 0.62 15.20 3.86
CA ALA A 388 1.61 16.03 4.55
C ALA A 388 1.17 16.40 5.99
N LYS A 389 -0.13 16.59 6.24
CA LYS A 389 -0.67 16.84 7.59
C LYS A 389 -0.44 15.65 8.54
N ILE A 390 -0.48 14.40 8.06
CA ILE A 390 -0.09 13.22 8.85
C ILE A 390 1.40 13.27 9.20
N GLY A 391 2.26 13.65 8.24
CA GLY A 391 3.69 13.86 8.51
C GLY A 391 3.93 14.93 9.57
N LEU A 392 3.23 16.07 9.48
CA LEU A 392 3.31 17.16 10.45
C LEU A 392 2.81 16.74 11.84
N LEU A 393 1.74 15.96 11.92
CA LEU A 393 1.24 15.44 13.19
C LEU A 393 2.32 14.62 13.91
N TYR A 394 3.01 13.74 13.19
CA TYR A 394 4.10 12.95 13.78
C TYR A 394 5.31 13.82 14.11
N LEU A 395 5.68 14.76 13.23
CA LEU A 395 6.78 15.69 13.49
C LEU A 395 6.54 16.57 14.73
N GLN A 396 5.28 16.85 15.05
CA GLN A 396 4.84 17.63 16.21
C GLN A 396 4.49 16.74 17.43
N ASP A 397 4.98 15.49 17.49
CA ASP A 397 4.74 14.57 18.60
C ASP A 397 3.25 14.40 18.95
N GLY A 398 2.42 14.26 17.91
CA GLY A 398 0.98 14.08 18.06
C GLY A 398 0.21 15.34 18.44
N GLN A 399 0.86 16.49 18.55
CA GLN A 399 0.19 17.77 18.83
C GLN A 399 -0.28 18.43 17.54
N TRP A 400 -1.46 19.06 17.61
CA TRP A 400 -2.01 19.85 16.52
C TRP A 400 -2.75 21.06 17.06
N ASN A 401 -2.30 22.27 16.68
CA ASN A 401 -2.95 23.52 17.08
C ASN A 401 -3.20 23.66 18.60
N GLY A 402 -2.25 23.16 19.41
CA GLY A 402 -2.33 23.18 20.88
C GLY A 402 -3.22 22.10 21.51
N GLU A 403 -3.74 21.15 20.72
CA GLU A 403 -4.44 19.95 21.19
C GLU A 403 -3.54 18.72 21.02
N GLN A 404 -3.47 17.85 22.02
CA GLN A 404 -2.81 16.55 21.92
C GLN A 404 -3.78 15.58 21.21
N ILE A 405 -3.47 15.17 19.99
CA ILE A 405 -4.33 14.33 19.15
C ILE A 405 -3.98 12.85 19.28
N LEU A 406 -2.69 12.52 19.33
CA LEU A 406 -2.21 11.17 19.64
C LEU A 406 -1.78 11.13 21.11
N PRO A 407 -1.97 10.02 21.85
CA PRO A 407 -1.53 9.96 23.25
C PRO A 407 -0.05 10.32 23.41
N GLU A 408 0.30 10.93 24.55
CA GLU A 408 1.67 11.30 24.89
C GLU A 408 2.59 10.05 24.79
N GLY A 409 3.74 10.20 24.12
CA GLY A 409 4.68 9.10 23.88
C GLY A 409 4.29 8.14 22.75
N TRP A 410 3.13 8.29 22.11
CA TRP A 410 2.72 7.43 20.99
C TRP A 410 3.63 7.58 19.76
N VAL A 411 4.09 8.81 19.47
CA VAL A 411 5.01 9.03 18.35
C VAL A 411 6.39 8.44 18.67
N ASP A 412 6.92 8.67 19.88
CA ASP A 412 8.16 8.05 20.35
C ASP A 412 8.09 6.52 20.25
N TYR A 413 6.97 5.92 20.65
CA TYR A 413 6.72 4.49 20.47
C TYR A 413 6.67 4.08 18.99
N SER A 414 6.07 4.92 18.14
CA SER A 414 6.00 4.70 16.69
C SER A 414 7.34 4.73 15.98
N VAL A 415 8.28 5.54 16.46
CA VAL A 415 9.61 5.68 15.89
C VAL A 415 10.67 4.83 16.61
N THR A 416 10.28 4.10 17.65
CA THR A 416 11.14 3.13 18.33
C THR A 416 11.22 1.85 17.49
N PRO A 417 12.41 1.37 17.11
CA PRO A 417 12.53 0.14 16.36
C PRO A 417 11.94 -1.06 17.09
N ALA A 418 11.13 -1.85 16.38
CA ALA A 418 10.65 -3.13 16.88
C ALA A 418 11.84 -4.05 17.15
N SER A 419 11.81 -4.77 18.27
CA SER A 419 12.92 -5.66 18.66
C SER A 419 13.21 -6.77 17.64
N SER A 420 12.20 -7.18 16.88
CA SER A 420 12.31 -8.19 15.82
C SER A 420 12.73 -7.64 14.46
N ALA A 421 12.85 -6.32 14.32
CA ALA A 421 13.29 -5.63 13.10
C ALA A 421 14.80 -5.39 13.18
N ASP A 422 15.59 -6.41 12.88
CA ASP A 422 17.04 -6.45 13.13
C ASP A 422 17.86 -5.31 12.46
N GLN A 423 17.33 -4.69 11.41
CA GLN A 423 17.98 -3.54 10.73
C GLN A 423 17.46 -2.18 11.24
N GLY A 424 16.71 -2.18 12.34
CA GLY A 424 16.05 -0.99 12.89
C GLY A 424 15.12 -0.30 11.89
N GLN A 425 14.55 -1.06 10.95
CA GLN A 425 13.87 -0.54 9.77
C GLN A 425 12.36 -0.30 9.97
N TYR A 426 11.80 -0.70 11.12
CA TYR A 426 10.37 -0.64 11.37
C TYR A 426 10.03 -0.42 12.84
N GLY A 427 9.03 0.44 13.11
CA GLY A 427 8.44 0.66 14.43
C GLY A 427 7.02 0.09 14.50
N ILE A 428 6.02 0.88 14.92
CA ILE A 428 4.61 0.48 14.83
C ILE A 428 3.93 1.06 13.59
N GLN A 429 3.72 0.20 12.58
CA GLN A 429 3.12 0.56 11.29
C GLN A 429 3.83 1.73 10.55
N LEU A 430 5.12 1.96 10.82
CA LEU A 430 5.92 3.07 10.31
C LEU A 430 7.35 2.59 9.97
N TRP A 431 7.89 3.03 8.83
CA TRP A 431 9.26 2.69 8.44
C TRP A 431 10.26 3.67 9.05
N LEU A 432 11.43 3.14 9.40
CA LEU A 432 12.47 3.87 10.13
C LEU A 432 13.80 3.80 9.39
N ASN A 433 14.65 4.80 9.65
CA ASN A 433 16.03 4.85 9.19
C ASN A 433 17.03 4.65 10.34
N ALA A 434 16.63 3.97 11.42
CA ALA A 434 17.43 3.90 12.66
C ALA A 434 18.73 3.10 12.49
N GLY A 435 18.75 2.12 11.59
CA GLY A 435 19.86 1.19 11.41
C GLY A 435 19.89 0.08 12.46
N ALA A 436 20.69 -0.96 12.22
CA ALA A 436 20.83 -2.06 13.16
C ALA A 436 21.43 -1.58 14.50
N PRO A 437 21.02 -2.13 15.67
CA PRO A 437 21.57 -1.73 16.96
C PRO A 437 23.10 -1.83 17.05
N ASP A 438 23.67 -2.85 16.42
CA ASP A 438 25.12 -3.11 16.40
C ASP A 438 25.84 -2.46 15.21
N ASP A 439 25.10 -1.97 14.21
CA ASP A 439 25.63 -1.23 13.07
C ASP A 439 24.66 -0.12 12.60
N PRO A 440 24.59 1.02 13.32
CA PRO A 440 23.67 2.12 12.98
C PRO A 440 23.97 2.79 11.62
N ALA A 441 25.11 2.49 11.00
CA ALA A 441 25.45 2.95 9.67
C ALA A 441 24.81 2.07 8.57
N ASP A 442 24.49 0.81 8.88
CA ASP A 442 23.72 -0.09 8.02
C ASP A 442 22.22 0.20 8.15
N ARG A 443 21.82 1.34 7.59
CA ARG A 443 20.43 1.83 7.57
C ARG A 443 19.91 1.97 6.14
N PRO A 444 18.58 1.89 5.92
CA PRO A 444 17.99 1.92 4.58
C PRO A 444 18.34 3.17 3.74
N LEU A 445 18.46 4.33 4.38
CA LEU A 445 18.72 5.63 3.77
C LEU A 445 19.98 6.25 4.40
N PRO A 446 21.19 5.78 4.04
CA PRO A 446 22.43 6.16 4.73
C PRO A 446 22.76 7.65 4.62
N ASN A 447 22.33 8.31 3.54
CA ASN A 447 22.54 9.74 3.29
C ASN A 447 21.54 10.65 4.04
N LEU A 448 20.53 10.09 4.71
CA LEU A 448 19.60 10.83 5.56
C LEU A 448 19.91 10.60 7.05
N PRO A 449 19.50 11.51 7.95
CA PRO A 449 19.64 11.33 9.40
C PRO A 449 19.05 10.01 9.92
N ALA A 450 19.64 9.49 11.00
CA ALA A 450 19.20 8.22 11.59
C ALA A 450 17.75 8.27 12.13
N ASN A 451 17.31 9.44 12.60
CA ASN A 451 15.95 9.64 13.09
C ASN A 451 14.93 9.93 11.98
N THR A 452 15.32 9.83 10.70
CA THR A 452 14.36 9.87 9.60
C THR A 452 13.39 8.69 9.70
N TYR A 453 12.11 8.97 9.52
CA TYR A 453 11.06 7.97 9.40
C TYR A 453 10.14 8.33 8.24
N TYR A 454 9.42 7.33 7.72
CA TYR A 454 8.63 7.54 6.52
C TYR A 454 7.41 6.62 6.41
N LEU A 455 6.35 7.17 5.82
CA LEU A 455 5.23 6.41 5.32
C LEU A 455 5.57 5.99 3.88
N SER A 456 5.35 4.72 3.55
CA SER A 456 5.67 4.18 2.22
C SER A 456 4.58 3.26 1.72
N GLY A 457 4.04 3.61 0.55
CA GLY A 457 3.04 2.87 -0.20
C GLY A 457 3.64 2.03 -1.33
N PHE A 458 2.85 1.06 -1.79
CA PHE A 458 3.10 0.39 -3.07
C PHE A 458 3.12 1.42 -4.22
N GLU A 459 3.86 1.12 -5.29
CA GLU A 459 4.09 2.02 -6.43
C GLU A 459 4.75 3.38 -6.07
N GLY A 460 5.22 3.59 -4.84
CA GLY A 460 6.09 4.72 -4.49
C GLY A 460 5.40 6.00 -4.00
N GLN A 461 4.24 5.87 -3.36
CA GLN A 461 3.64 6.95 -2.58
C GLN A 461 4.43 7.09 -1.27
N ASN A 462 4.87 8.29 -0.89
CA ASN A 462 5.75 8.48 0.26
C ASN A 462 5.53 9.81 0.97
N VAL A 463 5.65 9.78 2.31
CA VAL A 463 5.84 10.96 3.17
C VAL A 463 7.09 10.68 4.00
N VAL A 464 8.15 11.43 3.77
CA VAL A 464 9.43 11.29 4.48
C VAL A 464 9.56 12.44 5.46
N VAL A 465 9.85 12.14 6.71
CA VAL A 465 10.00 13.12 7.79
C VAL A 465 11.44 13.09 8.29
N VAL A 466 12.07 14.25 8.35
CA VAL A 466 13.45 14.45 8.83
C VAL A 466 13.40 15.39 10.03
N PRO A 467 13.22 14.84 11.27
CA PRO A 467 12.89 15.66 12.43
C PRO A 467 13.94 16.70 12.79
N ASP A 468 15.23 16.36 12.71
CA ASP A 468 16.33 17.27 13.03
C ASP A 468 16.37 18.53 12.16
N HIS A 469 15.63 18.55 11.06
CA HIS A 469 15.61 19.64 10.08
C HIS A 469 14.20 20.21 9.86
N ASP A 470 13.22 19.86 10.71
CA ASP A 470 11.80 20.28 10.58
C ASP A 470 11.30 20.16 9.12
N LEU A 471 11.67 19.04 8.47
CA LEU A 471 11.53 18.84 7.04
C LEU A 471 10.62 17.65 6.76
N ILE A 472 9.67 17.84 5.84
CA ILE A 472 8.84 16.77 5.29
C ILE A 472 8.87 16.87 3.77
N VAL A 473 9.11 15.73 3.12
CA VAL A 473 9.03 15.59 1.66
C VAL A 473 7.94 14.58 1.32
N VAL A 474 6.95 15.03 0.55
CA VAL A 474 5.85 14.18 0.09
C VAL A 474 6.00 13.94 -1.40
N ARG A 475 5.84 12.69 -1.81
CA ARG A 475 5.76 12.31 -3.21
C ARG A 475 4.60 11.37 -3.42
N MET A 476 3.70 11.74 -4.33
CA MET A 476 2.66 10.86 -4.83
C MET A 476 2.98 10.44 -6.26
N GLY A 477 2.77 9.17 -6.62
CA GLY A 477 3.06 8.68 -7.98
C GLY A 477 2.97 7.16 -8.14
N VAL A 478 2.98 6.69 -9.39
CA VAL A 478 2.83 5.26 -9.72
C VAL A 478 4.07 4.74 -10.43
N THR A 479 5.12 4.48 -9.66
CA THR A 479 6.39 3.94 -10.14
C THR A 479 6.29 2.46 -10.40
N THR A 480 6.30 2.06 -11.68
CA THR A 480 6.23 0.65 -12.09
C THR A 480 7.57 0.09 -12.56
N SER A 481 8.56 0.96 -12.83
CA SER A 481 9.91 0.58 -13.26
C SER A 481 10.91 1.67 -12.87
N GLY A 482 12.09 1.27 -12.40
CA GLY A 482 13.15 2.17 -11.96
C GLY A 482 13.24 2.39 -10.44
N PRO A 483 14.27 3.12 -9.98
CA PRO A 483 14.39 3.53 -8.59
C PRO A 483 13.28 4.51 -8.20
N ARG A 484 12.93 4.54 -6.91
CA ARG A 484 11.96 5.51 -6.41
C ARG A 484 12.62 6.89 -6.31
N PRO A 485 12.05 7.95 -6.92
CA PRO A 485 12.68 9.27 -6.93
C PRO A 485 12.71 9.96 -5.56
N ILE A 486 11.85 9.54 -4.63
CA ILE A 486 11.70 10.20 -3.31
C ILE A 486 13.01 10.22 -2.49
N TRP A 487 13.86 9.20 -2.59
CA TRP A 487 15.08 9.13 -1.78
C TRP A 487 16.09 10.20 -2.22
N GLN A 488 16.39 10.22 -3.52
CA GLN A 488 17.24 11.26 -4.11
C GLN A 488 16.64 12.66 -3.94
N LEU A 489 15.33 12.81 -4.15
CA LEU A 489 14.63 14.08 -3.90
C LEU A 489 14.84 14.56 -2.46
N THR A 490 14.67 13.68 -1.47
CA THR A 490 14.82 14.04 -0.06
C THR A 490 16.27 14.41 0.28
N GLU A 491 17.25 13.69 -0.25
CA GLU A 491 18.68 14.00 -0.08
C GLU A 491 19.03 15.39 -0.65
N SER A 492 18.60 15.68 -1.88
CA SER A 492 18.83 16.98 -2.53
C SER A 492 18.15 18.13 -1.79
N VAL A 493 16.91 17.92 -1.33
CA VAL A 493 16.17 18.93 -0.55
C VAL A 493 16.85 19.16 0.80
N LEU A 494 17.28 18.09 1.49
CA LEU A 494 17.99 18.18 2.76
C LEU A 494 19.28 18.98 2.63
N GLU A 495 20.05 18.74 1.57
CA GLU A 495 21.27 19.51 1.27
C GLU A 495 20.93 21.00 1.08
N ALA A 496 19.89 21.32 0.30
CA ALA A 496 19.50 22.70 0.01
C ALA A 496 18.98 23.48 1.23
N VAL A 497 18.37 22.82 2.22
CA VAL A 497 17.96 23.47 3.49
C VAL A 497 19.11 23.56 4.50
N SER A 498 20.12 22.68 4.40
CA SER A 498 21.25 22.64 5.35
C SER A 498 22.37 23.62 5.00
N GLN A 499 22.54 23.95 3.71
CA GLN A 499 23.65 24.79 3.24
C GLN A 499 23.54 26.26 3.68
N GLY A 500 22.36 26.77 4.02
CA GLY A 500 22.21 28.16 4.44
C GLY A 500 22.14 28.39 5.95
N ALA A 501 22.34 27.35 6.77
CA ALA A 501 22.54 27.47 8.21
C ALA A 501 23.98 27.86 8.62
N GLN A 502 24.88 28.12 7.67
CA GLN A 502 26.29 28.50 7.90
C GLN A 502 26.56 30.01 7.83
#